data_AF-A0A1H5U3H3-F1
#
_entry.id   AF-A0A1H5U3H3-F1
#
_cell.length_a   1.000
_cell.length_b   1.000
_cell.length_c   1.000
_cell.angle_alpha   90.00
_cell.angle_beta   90.00
_cell.angle_gamma   90.00
#
_symmetry.space_group_name_H-M   'P 1'
#
loop_
_entity.id
_entity.type
_entity.pdbx_description
1 polymer ?
#
loop_
_entity_poly.entity_id
_entity_poly.type
_entity_poly.pdbx_seq_one_letter_code
_entity_poly.pdbx_strand_id
1 'polypeptide(L)' 'MIYIAGDTHADFKHRFNMDNFPEQMEMTKDDYVIICGDFGGAWNVGQESKNEKHWLDWFEECSYTLFSWLAFLT' A
#
# COMPACT_ATOMS: atom_id res chain seq x y z
N MET A 1 13.02 -0.17 -9.28
CA MET A 1 11.86 -0.69 -10.03
C MET A 1 10.65 0.14 -9.66
N ILE A 2 9.72 0.34 -10.60
CA ILE A 2 8.48 1.06 -10.33
C ILE A 2 7.32 0.19 -10.81
N TYR A 3 6.42 -0.14 -9.90
CA TYR A 3 5.16 -0.82 -10.17
C TYR A 3 4.01 0.15 -9.98
N ILE A 4 2.96 0.00 -10.77
CA ILE A 4 1.77 0.84 -10.71
C ILE A 4 0.56 -0.05 -10.51
N ALA A 5 -0.24 0.29 -9.50
CA ALA A 5 -1.49 -0.37 -9.16
C ALA A 5 -2.61 0.65 -8.96
N GLY A 6 -3.82 0.15 -8.75
CA GLY A 6 -5.00 0.93 -8.45
C GLY A 6 -6.13 -0.01 -8.06
N ASP A 7 -7.30 0.55 -7.73
CA ASP A 7 -8.51 -0.24 -7.51
C ASP A 7 -8.37 -1.27 -6.38
N THR A 8 -7.60 -0.92 -5.35
CA THR A 8 -7.26 -1.88 -4.29
C THR A 8 -8.41 -2.11 -3.35
N HIS A 9 -9.30 -1.13 -3.13
CA HIS A 9 -10.49 -1.26 -2.27
C HIS A 9 -10.17 -1.82 -0.87
N ALA A 10 -9.00 -1.48 -0.30
CA ALA A 10 -8.45 -2.04 0.93
C ALA A 10 -8.19 -3.58 0.93
N ASP A 11 -8.29 -4.25 -0.21
CA ASP A 11 -8.01 -5.68 -0.36
C ASP A 11 -6.50 -5.97 -0.50
N PHE A 12 -5.73 -5.46 0.47
CA PHE A 12 -4.27 -5.43 0.37
C PHE A 12 -3.64 -6.82 0.48
N LYS A 13 -4.13 -7.65 1.42
CA LYS A 13 -3.63 -9.02 1.62
C LYS A 13 -3.78 -9.90 0.40
N HIS A 14 -4.87 -9.75 -0.35
CA HIS A 14 -5.06 -10.53 -1.56
C HIS A 14 -4.25 -9.93 -2.72
N ARG A 15 -4.24 -8.60 -2.89
CA ARG A 15 -3.55 -7.98 -4.05
C ARG A 15 -2.03 -7.95 -3.97
N PHE A 16 -1.47 -7.82 -2.77
CA PHE A 16 -0.03 -7.64 -2.55
C PHE A 16 0.62 -8.86 -1.87
N ASN A 17 -0.02 -10.03 -1.87
CA ASN A 17 0.66 -11.25 -1.44
C ASN A 17 1.69 -11.71 -2.49
N MET A 18 2.49 -12.69 -2.09
CA MET A 18 3.59 -13.23 -2.90
C MET A 18 3.12 -14.07 -4.09
N ASP A 19 1.87 -14.55 -4.07
CA ASP A 19 1.30 -15.31 -5.19
C ASP A 19 0.89 -14.38 -6.33
N ASN A 20 0.34 -13.21 -5.99
CA ASN A 20 -0.16 -12.21 -6.94
C ASN A 20 0.86 -11.12 -7.29
N PHE A 21 1.84 -10.88 -6.40
CA PHE A 21 2.92 -9.94 -6.62
C PHE A 21 4.27 -10.54 -6.16
N PRO A 22 4.75 -11.62 -6.83
CA PRO A 22 6.00 -12.29 -6.48
C PRO A 22 7.24 -11.41 -6.67
N GLU A 23 7.19 -10.41 -7.55
CA GLU A 23 8.32 -9.52 -7.84
C GLU A 23 8.82 -8.77 -6.59
N GLN A 24 7.96 -8.59 -5.58
CA GLN A 24 8.34 -7.97 -4.30
C GLN A 24 9.45 -8.70 -3.54
N MET A 25 9.71 -9.98 -3.87
CA MET A 25 10.83 -10.77 -3.33
C MET A 25 12.20 -10.16 -3.62
N GLU A 26 12.32 -9.50 -4.77
CA GLU A 26 13.58 -8.92 -5.25
C GLU A 26 13.62 -7.40 -5.04
N MET A 27 12.59 -6.83 -4.40
CA MET A 27 12.47 -5.39 -4.18
C MET A 27 13.10 -4.96 -2.86
N THR A 28 13.49 -3.70 -2.83
CA THR A 28 14.11 -2.97 -1.73
C THR A 28 13.39 -1.64 -1.51
N LYS A 29 13.73 -0.91 -0.44
CA LYS A 29 13.12 0.39 -0.13
C LYS A 29 13.39 1.48 -1.19
N ASP A 30 14.35 1.25 -2.09
CA ASP A 30 14.61 2.12 -3.24
C ASP A 30 13.70 1.79 -4.45
N ASP A 31 12.86 0.77 -4.33
CA ASP A 31 11.86 0.37 -5.32
C ASP A 31 10.46 0.84 -4.89
N TYR A 32 9.64 1.21 -5.87
CA TYR A 32 8.38 1.90 -5.63
C TYR A 32 7.18 1.11 -6.14
N VAL A 33 6.13 1.09 -5.33
CA VAL A 33 4.77 0.70 -5.74
C VAL A 33 3.90 1.94 -5.66
N ILE A 34 3.33 2.37 -6.78
CA ILE A 34 2.50 3.57 -6.86
C ILE A 34 1.03 3.15 -7.00
N ILE A 35 0.18 3.55 -6.07
CA ILE A 35 -1.28 3.34 -6.16
C ILE A 35 -1.94 4.60 -6.71
N CYS A 36 -2.45 4.51 -7.93
CA CYS A 36 -2.99 5.64 -8.70
C CYS A 36 -4.50 5.89 -8.52
N GLY A 37 -5.17 5.14 -7.64
CA GLY A 37 -6.61 5.32 -7.39
C GLY A 37 -7.17 4.20 -6.52
N ASP A 38 -8.31 4.48 -5.87
CA ASP A 38 -9.09 3.51 -5.11
C ASP A 38 -8.28 2.70 -4.10
N PHE A 39 -7.39 3.40 -3.37
CA PHE A 39 -6.58 2.81 -2.29
C PHE A 39 -7.45 2.07 -1.26
N GLY A 40 -8.54 2.71 -0.82
CA GLY A 40 -9.50 2.15 0.15
C GLY A 40 -8.98 2.02 1.58
N GLY A 41 -7.66 2.11 1.81
CA GLY A 41 -7.04 2.01 3.14
C GLY A 41 -6.97 3.31 3.96
N ALA A 42 -7.55 4.41 3.45
CA ALA A 42 -7.71 5.68 4.16
C ALA A 42 -9.01 6.35 3.70
N TRP A 43 -10.04 6.30 4.53
CA TRP A 43 -11.40 6.77 4.21
C TRP A 43 -12.12 7.43 5.40
N ASN A 44 -11.69 7.19 6.63
CA ASN A 44 -12.27 7.85 7.81
C ASN A 44 -11.85 9.32 7.86
N VAL A 45 -12.84 10.19 7.96
CA VAL A 45 -12.63 11.65 8.03
C VAL A 45 -12.60 12.07 9.50
N GLY A 46 -11.57 12.83 9.87
CA GLY A 46 -11.46 13.48 11.18
C GLY A 46 -10.82 12.66 12.30
N GLN A 47 -10.50 11.38 12.07
CA GLN A 47 -9.73 10.55 13.00
C GLN A 47 -9.07 9.37 12.26
N GLU A 48 -7.85 9.00 12.67
CA GLU A 48 -7.20 7.76 12.25
C GLU A 48 -7.97 6.56 12.84
N SER A 49 -8.44 5.64 12.00
CA SER A 49 -8.95 4.37 12.52
C SER A 49 -7.83 3.36 12.74
N LYS A 50 -8.04 2.47 13.72
CA LYS A 50 -7.13 1.36 13.99
C LYS A 50 -6.87 0.48 12.76
N ASN A 51 -7.87 0.33 11.89
CA ASN A 51 -7.74 -0.48 10.68
C ASN A 51 -6.86 0.21 9.63
N GLU A 52 -7.04 1.51 9.41
CA GLU A 52 -6.20 2.27 8.47
C GLU A 52 -4.75 2.29 8.95
N LYS A 53 -4.54 2.55 10.24
CA LYS A 53 -3.21 2.47 10.86
C LYS A 53 -2.55 1.11 10.64
N HIS A 54 -3.28 0.02 10.89
CA HIS A 54 -2.76 -1.34 10.68
C HIS A 54 -2.26 -1.55 9.24
N TRP A 55 -2.98 -1.04 8.24
CA TRP A 55 -2.56 -1.18 6.85
C TRP A 55 -1.37 -0.30 6.49
N LEU A 56 -1.31 0.92 7.02
CA LEU A 56 -0.15 1.80 6.84
C LEU A 56 1.11 1.19 7.48
N ASP A 57 1.01 0.68 8.71
CA ASP A 57 2.09 -0.03 9.40
C ASP A 57 2.54 -1.26 8.59
N TRP A 58 1.59 -2.02 8.03
CA TRP A 58 1.90 -3.18 7.19
C TRP A 58 2.67 -2.81 5.91
N PHE A 59 2.30 -1.71 5.25
CA PHE A 59 3.03 -1.22 4.08
C PHE A 59 4.41 -0.67 4.43
N GLU A 60 4.57 -0.07 5.62
CA GLU A 60 5.87 0.39 6.10
C GLU A 60 6.82 -0.80 6.37
N GLU A 61 6.30 -1.94 6.78
CA GLU A 61 7.08 -3.18 6.98
C GLU A 61 7.44 -3.90 5.66
N CYS A 62 6.80 -3.58 4.54
CA CYS A 62 7.09 -4.20 3.24
C CYS A 62 8.51 -3.87 2.76
N SER A 63 9.10 -4.74 1.92
CA SER A 63 10.46 -4.56 1.40
C SER A 63 10.61 -3.35 0.49
N TYR A 64 9.50 -2.84 -0.06
CA TYR A 64 9.45 -1.71 -0.99
C TYR A 64 8.85 -0.45 -0.37
N THR A 65 8.95 0.67 -1.09
CA THR A 65 8.31 1.94 -0.72
C THR A 65 6.96 2.07 -1.44
N LEU A 66 5.88 2.25 -0.67
CA LEU A 66 4.56 2.54 -1.21
C LEU A 66 4.39 4.05 -1.40
N PHE A 67 3.97 4.47 -2.60
CA PHE A 67 3.49 5.82 -2.86
C PHE A 67 1.99 5.78 -3.18
N SER A 68 1.18 6.41 -2.35
CA SER A 68 -0.24 6.65 -2.61
C SER A 68 -0.52 8.10 -2.29
N TRP A 69 -1.31 8.77 -3.14
CA TRP A 69 -1.62 10.19 -2.97
C TRP A 69 -2.28 10.50 -1.60
N LEU A 70 -2.91 9.50 -0.98
CA LEU A 70 -3.53 9.59 0.35
C LEU A 70 -2.57 9.33 1.53
N ALA A 71 -1.39 8.76 1.30
CA ALA A 71 -0.46 8.35 2.37
C ALA A 71 0.36 9.51 2.97
N PHE A 72 0.24 10.74 2.45
CA PHE A 72 0.97 11.92 2.93
C PHE A 72 0.18 12.82 3.89
N LEU A 73 -0.96 12.37 4.40
CA LEU A 73 -1.85 13.16 5.26
C LEU A 73 -1.98 12.64 6.71
N THR A 74 -1.13 11.70 7.13
CA THR A 74 -1.07 11.21 8.53
C THR A 74 0.28 11.53 9.16
#